data_AF-A0A2I0NLJ6-F1
#
_entry.id   AF-A0A2I0NLJ6-F1
#
_cell.length_a   1.000
_cell.length_b   1.000
_cell.length_c   1.000
_cell.angle_alpha   90.00
_cell.angle_beta   90.00
_cell.angle_gamma   90.00
#
_symmetry.space_group_name_H-M   'P 1'
#
loop_
_entity.id
_entity.type
_entity.pdbx_description
1 polymer ?
#
loop_
_entity_poly.entity_id
_entity_poly.type
_entity_poly.pdbx_seq_one_letter_code
_entity_poly.pdbx_strand_id
1 'polypeptide(L)'
;MWEGAGIVREMNAGLSGYLADKHVTGVAALKGCALPRSVHRFATLGFSERCTSCGRCVTACRDGGYHAISIADRHVVIDRDRCDGCSLCSYVCPEGVIVMLSGS
;
A
#
# COMPACT_ATOMS: atom_id res chain seq x y z
N MET A 1 -22.98 27.00 11.46
CA MET A 1 -21.92 26.13 12.01
C MET A 1 -21.95 24.82 11.22
N TRP A 2 -21.23 24.83 10.10
CA TRP A 2 -20.77 23.77 9.21
C TRP A 2 -21.31 22.35 9.46
N GLU A 3 -22.24 21.89 8.61
CA GLU A 3 -22.57 20.46 8.44
C GLU A 3 -21.39 19.69 7.83
N GLY A 4 -20.30 19.54 8.58
CA GLY A 4 -18.99 19.04 8.14
C GLY A 4 -18.93 17.58 7.66
N ALA A 5 -20.06 16.96 7.35
CA ALA A 5 -20.15 15.59 6.84
C ALA A 5 -21.18 15.39 5.71
N GLY A 6 -21.68 16.47 5.08
CA GLY A 6 -22.64 16.35 3.97
C GLY A 6 -22.17 15.40 2.86
N ILE A 7 -20.87 15.42 2.57
CA ILE A 7 -20.23 14.51 1.60
C ILE A 7 -20.39 13.03 1.97
N VAL A 8 -20.36 12.67 3.26
CA VAL A 8 -20.53 11.27 3.69
C VAL A 8 -21.96 10.79 3.41
N ARG A 9 -22.95 11.67 3.57
CA ARG A 9 -24.35 11.33 3.27
C ARG A 9 -24.53 11.08 1.77
N GLU A 10 -23.96 11.94 0.93
CA GLU A 10 -24.01 11.79 -0.53
C GLU A 10 -23.26 10.53 -0.99
N MET A 11 -22.07 10.28 -0.44
CA MET A 11 -21.29 9.06 -0.72
C MET A 11 -22.07 7.79 -0.35
N ASN A 12 -22.72 7.77 0.82
CA ASN A 12 -23.52 6.63 1.26
C ASN A 12 -24.74 6.41 0.37
N ALA A 13 -25.42 7.49 -0.04
CA ALA A 13 -26.56 7.41 -0.95
C ALA A 13 -26.14 6.86 -2.32
N GLY A 14 -25.06 7.39 -2.90
CA GLY A 14 -24.52 6.95 -4.19
C GLY A 14 -24.06 5.49 -4.17
N LEU A 15 -23.33 5.08 -3.12
CA LEU A 15 -22.91 3.69 -2.95
C LEU A 15 -24.11 2.75 -2.83
N SER A 16 -25.12 3.12 -2.03
CA SER A 16 -26.32 2.29 -1.84
C SER A 16 -27.10 2.11 -3.15
N GLY A 17 -27.24 3.17 -3.95
CA GLY A 17 -27.84 3.09 -5.28
C GLY A 17 -27.07 2.16 -6.22
N TYR A 18 -25.75 2.32 -6.31
CA TYR A 18 -24.91 1.44 -7.12
C TYR A 18 -25.04 -0.05 -6.74
N LEU A 19 -25.08 -0.37 -5.44
CA LEU A 19 -25.23 -1.76 -4.98
C LEU A 19 -26.60 -2.33 -5.37
N ALA A 20 -27.67 -1.54 -5.24
CA ALA A 20 -29.02 -1.95 -5.65
C ALA A 20 -29.09 -2.21 -7.17
N ASP A 21 -28.51 -1.33 -7.98
CA ASP A 21 -28.45 -1.46 -9.44
C ASP A 21 -27.64 -2.69 -9.89
N LYS A 22 -26.64 -3.09 -9.11
CA LYS A 22 -25.82 -4.29 -9.36
C LYS A 22 -26.36 -5.56 -8.71
N HIS A 23 -27.52 -5.49 -8.05
CA HIS A 23 -28.09 -6.61 -7.30
C HIS A 23 -27.13 -7.18 -6.23
N VAL A 24 -26.28 -6.32 -5.68
CA VAL A 24 -25.35 -6.68 -4.61
C VAL A 24 -26.04 -6.41 -3.28
N THR A 25 -26.27 -7.46 -2.49
CA THR A 25 -27.04 -7.40 -1.23
C THR A 25 -26.34 -6.64 -0.11
N GLY A 26 -25.06 -6.33 -0.26
CA GLY A 26 -24.29 -5.49 0.64
C GLY A 26 -22.79 -5.57 0.39
N VAL A 27 -22.03 -4.66 1.00
CA VAL A 27 -20.56 -4.57 0.82
C VAL A 27 -19.81 -5.86 1.18
N ALA A 28 -20.38 -6.67 2.09
CA ALA A 28 -19.79 -7.96 2.48
C ALA A 28 -19.71 -8.94 1.30
N ALA A 29 -20.68 -8.89 0.37
CA ALA A 29 -20.68 -9.74 -0.82
C ALA A 29 -19.56 -9.41 -1.81
N LEU A 30 -18.89 -8.25 -1.65
CA LEU A 30 -17.77 -7.82 -2.49
C LEU A 30 -16.40 -8.16 -1.88
N LYS A 31 -16.35 -8.53 -0.60
CA LYS A 31 -15.09 -8.80 0.10
C LYS A 31 -14.43 -10.05 -0.50
N GLY A 32 -13.23 -9.88 -1.04
CA GLY A 32 -12.46 -10.97 -1.63
C GLY A 32 -12.78 -11.28 -3.10
N CYS A 33 -13.70 -10.54 -3.73
CA CYS A 33 -14.05 -10.77 -5.15
C CYS A 33 -12.98 -10.29 -6.15
N ALA A 34 -12.09 -9.38 -5.74
CA ALA A 34 -11.12 -8.76 -6.65
C ALA A 34 -9.94 -9.68 -7.01
N LEU A 35 -9.47 -10.51 -6.08
CA LEU A 35 -8.33 -11.41 -6.29
C LEU A 35 -8.61 -12.76 -5.61
N PRO A 36 -8.32 -13.90 -6.26
CA PRO A 36 -8.57 -15.24 -5.71
C PRO A 36 -7.74 -15.53 -4.45
N ARG A 37 -6.66 -14.77 -4.21
CA ARG A 37 -5.85 -14.84 -2.99
C ARG A 37 -5.25 -13.46 -2.71
N SER A 38 -5.46 -12.93 -1.52
CA SER A 38 -4.68 -11.80 -1.01
C SER A 38 -3.28 -12.31 -0.68
N VAL A 39 -2.34 -12.18 -1.61
CA VAL A 39 -0.92 -12.48 -1.32
C VAL A 39 -0.36 -11.31 -0.51
N HIS A 40 -0.01 -11.56 0.74
CA HIS A 40 0.75 -10.58 1.50
C HIS A 40 2.07 -10.40 0.78
N ARG A 41 2.41 -9.17 0.40
CA ARG A 41 3.70 -8.85 -0.22
C ARG A 41 4.48 -7.97 0.73
N PHE A 42 5.80 -8.11 0.72
CA PHE A 42 6.68 -7.22 1.46
C PHE A 42 7.89 -6.87 0.60
N ALA A 43 8.47 -5.71 0.87
CA ALA A 43 9.68 -5.25 0.20
C ALA A 43 10.91 -5.95 0.78
N THR A 44 11.90 -6.24 -0.08
CA THR A 44 13.24 -6.67 0.32
C THR A 44 14.29 -6.08 -0.61
N LEU A 45 15.56 -6.25 -0.28
CA LEU A 45 16.68 -5.84 -1.11
C LEU A 45 17.15 -7.03 -1.95
N GLY A 46 17.12 -6.90 -3.27
CA GLY A 46 17.63 -7.92 -4.19
C GLY A 46 19.11 -7.77 -4.52
N PHE A 47 19.56 -6.53 -4.73
CA PHE A 47 20.91 -6.19 -5.19
C PHE A 47 21.48 -5.03 -4.38
N SER A 48 21.71 -5.28 -3.10
CA SER A 48 22.11 -4.24 -2.13
C SER A 48 23.40 -3.53 -2.51
N GLU A 49 24.29 -4.18 -3.26
CA GLU A 49 25.56 -3.61 -3.73
C GLU A 49 25.41 -2.43 -4.67
N ARG A 50 24.28 -2.32 -5.39
CA ARG A 50 23.97 -1.17 -6.25
C ARG A 50 23.29 -0.04 -5.49
N CYS A 51 22.94 -0.23 -4.22
CA CYS A 51 22.24 0.77 -3.44
C CYS A 51 23.15 1.98 -3.17
N THR A 52 22.73 3.15 -3.61
CA THR A 52 23.42 4.42 -3.36
C THR A 52 22.99 5.10 -2.05
N SER A 53 22.04 4.50 -1.32
CA SER A 53 21.44 5.06 -0.10
C SER A 53 20.89 6.48 -0.28
N CYS A 54 20.31 6.74 -1.46
CA CYS A 54 19.69 8.01 -1.81
C CYS A 54 18.43 8.38 -1.01
N GLY A 55 17.86 7.45 -0.23
CA GLY A 55 16.74 7.72 0.67
C GLY A 55 15.34 7.80 0.04
N ARG A 56 15.19 7.73 -1.29
CA ARG A 56 13.88 7.83 -1.96
C ARG A 56 12.86 6.79 -1.48
N CYS A 57 13.32 5.55 -1.25
CA CYS A 57 12.49 4.48 -0.71
C CYS A 57 12.00 4.77 0.73
N VAL A 58 12.82 5.44 1.55
CA VAL A 58 12.45 5.89 2.90
C VAL A 58 11.35 6.95 2.82
N THR A 59 11.52 7.95 1.95
CA THR A 59 10.50 9.00 1.75
C THR A 59 9.19 8.41 1.25
N ALA A 60 9.22 7.56 0.23
CA ALA A 60 8.00 6.92 -0.28
C ALA A 60 7.29 6.06 0.77
N CYS A 61 8.04 5.33 1.61
CA CYS A 61 7.44 4.53 2.68
C CYS A 61 6.89 5.37 3.84
N ARG A 62 7.51 6.52 4.12
CA ARG A 62 7.02 7.52 5.08
C ARG A 62 5.74 8.18 4.58
N ASP A 63 5.72 8.61 3.33
CA ASP A 63 4.56 9.26 2.72
C ASP A 63 3.37 8.29 2.56
N GLY A 64 3.67 6.99 2.40
CA GLY A 64 2.69 5.90 2.48
C GLY A 64 2.19 5.60 3.91
N GLY A 65 2.75 6.23 4.95
CA GLY A 65 2.28 6.14 6.33
C GLY A 65 2.79 4.95 7.16
N TYR A 66 3.55 4.03 6.57
CA TYR A 66 3.98 2.81 7.26
C TYR A 66 5.31 2.96 8.01
N HIS A 67 6.21 3.78 7.46
CA HIS A 67 7.58 3.98 7.97
C HIS A 67 8.35 2.66 8.21
N ALA A 68 8.16 1.69 7.32
CA ALA A 68 8.82 0.38 7.37
C ALA A 68 10.27 0.40 6.86
N ILE A 69 10.74 1.49 6.26
CA ILE A 69 12.08 1.58 5.66
C ILE A 69 12.89 2.67 6.36
N SER A 70 14.12 2.34 6.76
CA SER A 70 15.10 3.28 7.33
C SER A 70 16.48 3.08 6.68
N ILE A 71 17.41 4.00 6.96
CA ILE A 71 18.82 3.87 6.57
C ILE A 71 19.67 3.89 7.84
N ALA A 72 20.49 2.85 8.02
CA ALA A 72 21.47 2.72 9.10
C ALA A 72 22.83 2.36 8.47
N ASP A 73 23.90 3.04 8.87
CA ASP A 73 25.26 2.81 8.35
C ASP A 73 25.36 2.75 6.81
N ARG A 74 24.64 3.64 6.13
CA ARG A 74 24.52 3.69 4.65
C ARG A 74 23.90 2.42 4.03
N HIS A 75 23.18 1.61 4.81
CA HIS A 75 22.41 0.47 4.32
C HIS A 75 20.92 0.71 4.56
N VAL A 76 20.11 0.33 3.57
CA VAL A 76 18.65 0.35 3.71
C VAL A 76 18.21 -0.83 4.58
N VAL A 77 17.38 -0.57 5.58
CA VAL A 77 16.80 -1.58 6.46
C VAL A 77 15.28 -1.56 6.26
N ILE A 78 14.69 -2.75 6.12
CA ILE A 78 13.25 -2.92 5.90
C ILE A 78 12.68 -3.77 7.03
N ASP A 79 11.77 -3.17 7.80
CA ASP A 79 10.94 -3.84 8.79
C ASP A 79 9.76 -4.52 8.08
N ARG A 80 9.77 -5.87 8.09
CA ARG A 80 8.77 -6.68 7.37
C ARG A 80 7.41 -6.68 8.07
N ASP A 81 7.38 -6.49 9.38
CA ASP A 81 6.14 -6.50 10.17
C ASP A 81 5.35 -5.21 9.96
N ARG A 82 6.06 -4.12 9.62
CA ARG A 82 5.46 -2.82 9.29
C ARG A 82 5.16 -2.63 7.80
N CYS A 83 5.66 -3.51 6.93
CA CYS A 83 5.50 -3.39 5.49
C CYS A 83 4.13 -3.92 5.04
N ASP A 84 3.33 -3.06 4.42
CA ASP A 84 2.00 -3.43 3.89
C ASP A 84 2.03 -4.03 2.48
N GLY A 85 3.16 -3.92 1.79
CA GLY A 85 3.32 -4.40 0.42
C GLY A 85 2.86 -3.44 -0.68
N CYS A 86 2.67 -2.15 -0.43
CA CYS A 86 2.17 -1.18 -1.41
C CYS A 86 3.06 -0.97 -2.65
N SER A 87 4.33 -1.44 -2.62
CA SER A 87 5.31 -1.39 -3.71
C SER A 87 5.81 0.01 -4.16
N LEU A 88 5.35 1.11 -3.54
CA LEU A 88 5.78 2.47 -3.87
C LEU A 88 7.31 2.65 -3.83
N CYS A 89 7.96 2.05 -2.83
CA CYS A 89 9.42 2.09 -2.66
C CYS A 89 10.19 1.45 -3.84
N SER A 90 9.61 0.44 -4.49
CA SER A 90 10.20 -0.21 -5.67
C SER A 90 10.12 0.70 -6.90
N TYR A 91 8.96 1.35 -7.12
CA TYR A 91 8.77 2.27 -8.23
C TYR A 91 9.68 3.51 -8.20
N VAL A 92 9.99 4.04 -7.02
CA VAL A 92 10.81 5.25 -6.90
C VAL A 92 12.32 4.98 -6.85
N CYS A 93 12.72 3.71 -6.77
CA CYS A 93 14.12 3.32 -6.61
C CYS A 93 14.85 3.46 -7.95
N PRO A 94 15.79 4.41 -8.12
CA PRO A 94 16.47 4.60 -9.40
C PRO A 94 17.38 3.42 -9.78
N GLU A 95 17.90 2.71 -8.77
CA GLU A 95 18.80 1.56 -8.95
C GLU A 95 18.04 0.23 -9.10
N GLY A 96 16.71 0.23 -8.93
CA GLY A 96 15.89 -0.97 -9.01
C GLY A 96 16.24 -2.07 -7.99
N VAL A 97 16.82 -1.71 -6.84
CA VAL A 97 17.32 -2.69 -5.84
C VAL A 97 16.24 -3.19 -4.88
N ILE A 98 15.08 -2.53 -4.82
CA ILE A 98 13.94 -2.91 -3.99
C ILE A 98 13.04 -3.86 -4.78
N VAL A 99 12.87 -5.08 -4.29
CA VAL A 99 12.05 -6.12 -4.91
C VAL A 99 10.89 -6.52 -4.01
N MET A 100 9.77 -6.93 -4.61
CA MET A 100 8.56 -7.35 -3.89
C MET A 100 8.51 -8.87 -3.84
N LEU A 101 8.48 -9.44 -2.64
CA LEU A 101 8.28 -10.87 -2.44
C LEU A 101 6.88 -11.14 -1.94
N SER A 102 6.26 -12.21 -2.45
CA SER A 102 5.02 -12.76 -1.90
C SER A 102 5.34 -13.60 -0.67
N GLY A 103 4.86 -13.15 0.49
CA GLY A 103 4.71 -13.99 1.68
C GLY A 103 3.61 -15.03 1.47
N SER A 104 3.92 -16.27 1.83
CA SER A 104 2.98 -17.40 1.80
C SER A 104 1.85 -17.21 2.80
#